data_AF-A0A1G1D3L8-F1
#
_entry.id   AF-A0A1G1D3L8-F1
#
_cell.length_a   1.000
_cell.length_b   1.000
_cell.length_c   1.000
_cell.angle_alpha   90.00
_cell.angle_beta   90.00
_cell.angle_gamma   90.00
#
_symmetry.space_group_name_H-M   'P 1'
#
loop_
_entity.id
_entity.type
_entity.pdbx_description
1 polymer ?
#
loop_
_entity_poly.entity_id
_entity_poly.type
_entity_poly.pdbx_seq_one_letter_code
_entity_poly.pdbx_strand_id
1 'polypeptide(L)' 'MRVLLYYSGLVLQTMGFATMLYVFMLFFGNTKMGQLLNLSFVGIIEFYVGNYLAKLSRRK' A
#
# COMPACT_ATOMS: atom_id res chain seq x y z
N MET A 1 -4.36 6.77 21.08
CA MET A 1 -3.61 7.21 19.89
C MET A 1 -2.77 6.10 19.25
N ARG A 2 -1.97 5.32 19.99
CA ARG A 2 -1.18 4.20 19.45
C ARG A 2 -2.02 3.12 18.76
N VAL A 3 -3.16 2.76 19.35
CA VAL A 3 -4.11 1.80 18.76
C VAL A 3 -4.61 2.27 17.40
N LEU A 4 -5.01 3.55 17.29
CA LEU A 4 -5.43 4.15 16.02
C LEU A 4 -4.30 4.16 14.99
N LEU A 5 -3.07 4.53 15.37
CA LEU A 5 -1.89 4.49 14.50
C LEU A 5 -1.55 3.08 14.02
N TYR A 6 -1.75 2.08 14.89
CA TYR A 6 -1.53 0.68 14.53
C TYR A 6 -2.54 0.20 13.49
N TYR A 7 -3.83 0.40 13.74
CA TYR A 7 -4.87 -0.01 12.80
C TYR A 7 -4.86 0.80 11.51
N SER A 8 -4.57 2.11 11.56
CA SER A 8 -4.41 2.90 10.34
C SER A 8 -3.21 2.43 9.51
N GLY A 9 -2.10 2.06 10.17
CA GLY A 9 -0.95 1.44 9.51
C GLY A 9 -1.30 0.11 8.84
N LEU A 10 -2.05 -0.76 9.52
CA LEU A 10 -2.52 -2.02 8.94
C LEU A 10 -3.45 -1.79 7.76
N VAL A 11 -4.45 -0.90 7.88
CA VAL A 11 -5.37 -0.57 6.78
C VAL A 11 -4.60 -0.06 5.57
N LEU A 12 -3.66 0.86 5.76
CA LEU A 12 -2.85 1.41 4.67
C LEU A 12 -1.96 0.34 4.02
N GLN A 13 -1.45 -0.61 4.82
CA GLN A 13 -0.75 -1.78 4.30
C GLN A 13 -1.64 -2.64 3.40
N THR A 14 -2.85 -2.96 3.85
CA THR A 14 -3.80 -3.76 3.09
C THR A 14 -4.24 -3.04 1.81
N MET A 15 -4.41 -1.71 1.87
CA MET A 15 -4.69 -0.88 0.70
C MET A 15 -3.54 -0.97 -0.31
N GLY A 16 -2.29 -0.77 0.12
CA GLY A 16 -1.14 -0.90 -0.78
C GLY A 16 -1.04 -2.28 -1.43
N PHE A 17 -1.34 -3.35 -0.68
CA PHE A 17 -1.41 -4.70 -1.24
C PHE A 17 -2.55 -4.88 -2.26
N ALA A 18 -3.73 -4.33 -1.96
CA ALA A 18 -4.86 -4.34 -2.89
C ALA A 18 -4.54 -3.55 -4.17
N THR A 19 -3.87 -2.41 -4.06
CA THR A 19 -3.37 -1.61 -5.21
C THR A 19 -2.41 -2.44 -6.07
N MET A 20 -1.49 -3.18 -5.47
CA MET A 20 -0.58 -4.06 -6.21
C MET A 20 -1.31 -5.22 -6.91
N LEU A 21 -2.31 -5.84 -6.26
CA LEU A 21 -3.17 -6.85 -6.89
C LEU A 21 -3.97 -6.26 -8.05
N TYR A 22 -4.48 -5.03 -7.91
CA TYR A 22 -5.19 -4.35 -8.97
C TYR A 22 -4.29 -4.07 -10.17
N VAL A 23 -3.05 -3.62 -9.95
CA VAL A 23 -2.03 -3.49 -11.01
C VAL A 23 -1.79 -4.82 -11.71
N PHE A 24 -1.67 -5.92 -10.95
CA PHE A 24 -1.50 -7.26 -11.53
C PHE A 24 -2.66 -7.65 -12.44
N MET A 25 -3.90 -7.35 -12.07
CA MET A 25 -5.06 -7.57 -12.94
C MET A 25 -5.01 -6.68 -14.20
N LEU A 26 -4.70 -5.39 -14.03
CA LEU A 26 -4.61 -4.43 -15.13
C LEU A 26 -3.48 -4.75 -16.13
N PHE A 27 -2.43 -5.42 -15.68
CA PHE A 27 -1.33 -5.89 -16.54
C PHE A 27 -1.84 -6.83 -17.64
N PHE A 28 -2.79 -7.73 -17.34
CA PHE A 28 -3.41 -8.59 -18.35
C PHE A 28 -4.44 -7.87 -19.22
N GLY A 29 -4.89 -6.68 -18.82
CA GLY A 29 -5.90 -5.88 -19.52
C GLY A 29 -5.35 -4.96 -20.61
N ASN A 30 -4.11 -5.13 -21.07
CA ASN A 30 -3.43 -4.24 -22.04
C ASN A 30 -3.34 -2.76 -21.60
N THR A 31 -3.31 -2.52 -20.29
CA THR A 31 -3.12 -1.15 -19.75
C THR A 31 -1.72 -0.63 -20.09
N LYS A 32 -1.59 0.68 -20.32
CA LYS A 32 -0.29 1.29 -20.67
C LYS A 32 0.72 1.07 -19.54
N MET A 33 1.93 0.63 -19.90
CA MET A 33 2.99 0.33 -18.94
C MET A 33 3.32 1.52 -18.02
N GLY A 34 3.33 2.75 -18.54
CA GLY A 34 3.56 3.95 -17.71
C GLY A 34 2.51 4.16 -16.62
N GLN A 35 1.24 3.82 -16.89
CA GLN A 35 0.17 3.90 -15.87
C GLN A 35 0.32 2.79 -14.82
N LEU A 36 0.67 1.58 -15.24
CA LEU A 36 0.92 0.46 -14.34
C LEU A 36 2.09 0.74 -13.39
N LEU A 37 3.17 1.34 -13.89
CA LEU A 37 4.32 1.76 -13.06
C LEU A 37 3.92 2.82 -12.03
N ASN A 38 3.18 3.85 -12.43
CA ASN A 38 2.70 4.87 -11.49
C ASN A 38 1.83 4.27 -10.39
N LEU A 39 0.88 3.39 -10.74
CA LEU A 39 0.04 2.70 -9.75
C LEU A 39 0.85 1.75 -8.86
N SER A 40 1.87 1.09 -9.41
CA SER A 40 2.78 0.24 -8.64
C SER A 40 3.54 1.06 -7.60
N PHE A 41 4.05 2.24 -7.97
CA PHE A 41 4.71 3.13 -7.03
C PHE A 41 3.78 3.58 -5.91
N VAL A 42 2.53 3.92 -6.22
CA VAL A 42 1.52 4.26 -5.22
C VAL A 42 1.30 3.09 -4.25
N GLY A 43 1.05 1.88 -4.77
CA GLY A 43 0.83 0.69 -3.94
C GLY A 43 2.01 0.35 -3.05
N ILE A 44 3.24 0.49 -3.56
CA ILE A 44 4.47 0.33 -2.78
C ILE A 44 4.54 1.36 -1.66
N ILE A 45 4.31 2.64 -1.95
CA ILE A 45 4.36 3.70 -0.94
C ILE A 45 3.31 3.46 0.15
N GLU A 46 2.07 3.16 -0.22
CA GLU A 46 0.99 2.83 0.73
C GLU A 46 1.39 1.67 1.65
N PHE A 47 1.93 0.60 1.07
CA PHE A 47 2.36 -0.57 1.83
C PHE A 47 3.47 -0.26 2.84
N TYR A 48 4.52 0.44 2.40
CA TYR A 48 5.67 0.76 3.26
C TYR A 48 5.33 1.84 4.31
N VAL A 49 4.53 2.84 3.96
CA VAL A 49 4.03 3.84 4.93
C VAL A 49 3.14 3.16 5.97
N GLY A 50 2.26 2.25 5.55
CA GLY A 50 1.45 1.46 6.47
C GLY A 50 2.30 0.64 7.45
N ASN A 51 3.35 -0.01 6.94
CA ASN A 51 4.33 -0.73 7.76
C ASN A 51 5.05 0.18 8.76
N TYR A 52 5.44 1.37 8.31
CA TYR A 52 6.11 2.34 9.16
C TYR A 52 5.19 2.79 10.30
N LEU A 53 3.93 3.13 10.01
CA LEU A 53 2.93 3.54 11.02
C LEU A 53 2.65 2.42 12.02
N ALA A 54 2.50 1.18 11.55
CA ALA A 54 2.29 0.01 12.42
C ALA A 54 3.53 -0.30 13.30
N LYS A 55 4.74 0.00 12.83
CA LYS A 55 5.97 -0.11 13.64
C LYS A 55 6.11 1.05 14.62
N LEU A 56 5.75 2.26 14.20
CA LEU A 56 5.83 3.47 15.02
C LEU A 56 4.90 3.36 16.24
N SER A 57 3.69 2.82 16.06
CA SER A 57 2.75 2.62 17.16
C SER A 57 3.24 1.64 18.23
N ARG A 58 4.18 0.75 17.88
CA ARG A 58 4.82 -0.21 18.79
C ARG A 58 6.08 0.35 19.47
N ARG A 59 6.67 1.44 18.97
CA ARG A 59 7.80 2.10 19.63
C ARG A 59 7.31 2.86 20.86
N LYS A 60 8.03 2.69 21.97
CA LYS A 60 7.65 3.14 23.30
C LYS A 60 7.66 4.66 23.42
#